data_AF-A0A838G6L4-F1
#
_entry.id   AF-A0A838G6L4-F1
#
_cell.length_a   1.000
_cell.length_b   1.000
_cell.length_c   1.000
_cell.angle_alpha   90.00
_cell.angle_beta   90.00
_cell.angle_gamma   90.00
#
_symmetry.space_group_name_H-M   'P 1'
#
loop_
_entity.id
_entity.type
_entity.pdbx_description
1 polymer ?
#
loop_
_entity_poly.entity_id
_entity_poly.type
_entity_poly.pdbx_seq_one_letter_code
_entity_poly.pdbx_strand_id
1 'polypeptide(L)'
;DQGSDWRGDDQPPEELNRIVEGGNYGWPYCFGDRQIDEYNSQTPAGSTTEQYCALTEAPAINYQAHSSPIGMVYYTADQFPADYQGDAFVAMRGSWNREAVTGYKIVHVQFDNGQPVAIDDFITGWLMEDGTQQFGRVAGLAVLPDGALLISEDANGVIYRVTYTGDD
;
A
#
# COMPACT_ATOMS: atom_id res chain seq x y z
N ASP A 1 5.45 -1.59 -2.66
CA ASP A 1 6.35 -0.74 -3.46
C ASP A 1 5.68 0.59 -3.69
N GLN A 2 6.47 1.66 -3.76
CA GLN A 2 5.95 2.98 -4.07
C GLN A 2 6.21 3.34 -5.53
N GLY A 3 5.17 3.78 -6.20
CA GLY A 3 5.19 4.23 -7.57
C GLY A 3 6.07 5.49 -7.77
N SER A 4 6.76 5.57 -8.90
CA SER A 4 7.53 6.76 -9.26
C SER A 4 6.65 7.92 -9.70
N ASP A 5 6.98 9.13 -9.26
CA ASP A 5 6.29 10.35 -9.65
C ASP A 5 6.37 10.71 -11.15
N TRP A 6 5.60 11.73 -11.56
CA TRP A 6 5.66 12.37 -12.90
C TRP A 6 5.09 11.56 -14.07
N ARG A 7 4.22 10.58 -13.78
CA ARG A 7 3.45 9.79 -14.76
C ARG A 7 1.94 10.11 -14.75
N GLY A 8 1.57 11.25 -14.16
CA GLY A 8 0.19 11.68 -13.97
C GLY A 8 -0.42 11.15 -12.67
N ASP A 9 -1.71 11.42 -12.50
CA ASP A 9 -2.42 11.20 -11.23
C ASP A 9 -2.79 9.74 -10.95
N ASP A 10 -2.87 8.92 -11.99
CA ASP A 10 -3.36 7.54 -11.88
C ASP A 10 -2.28 6.51 -12.21
N GLN A 11 -1.05 6.95 -12.46
CA GLN A 11 0.09 6.07 -12.70
C GLN A 11 1.38 6.60 -12.07
N PRO A 12 2.29 5.67 -11.74
CA PRO A 12 2.10 4.22 -11.69
C PRO A 12 1.27 3.81 -10.45
N PRO A 13 0.62 2.64 -10.47
CA PRO A 13 -0.02 2.13 -9.26
C PRO A 13 1.02 1.92 -8.14
N GLU A 14 0.55 1.96 -6.89
CA GLU A 14 1.34 1.42 -5.79
C GLU A 14 1.14 -0.10 -5.76
N GLU A 15 2.09 -0.86 -5.21
CA GLU A 15 2.10 -2.32 -5.38
C GLU A 15 2.23 -3.09 -4.09
N LEU A 16 1.48 -4.18 -3.96
CA LEU A 16 1.77 -5.26 -3.04
C LEU A 16 2.46 -6.40 -3.81
N ASN A 17 3.77 -6.54 -3.58
CA ASN A 17 4.58 -7.56 -4.24
C ASN A 17 4.74 -8.81 -3.38
N ARG A 18 4.58 -10.00 -3.98
CA ARG A 18 4.97 -11.26 -3.35
C ARG A 18 6.47 -11.46 -3.56
N ILE A 19 7.24 -11.33 -2.48
CA ILE A 19 8.70 -11.44 -2.55
C ILE A 19 9.12 -12.90 -2.80
N VAL A 20 9.88 -13.11 -3.87
CA VAL A 20 10.52 -14.39 -4.22
C VAL A 20 12.03 -14.19 -4.29
N GLU A 21 12.78 -15.22 -3.91
CA GLU A 21 14.24 -15.17 -3.94
C GLU A 21 14.73 -14.96 -5.38
N GLY A 22 15.57 -13.94 -5.59
CA GLY A 22 16.07 -13.56 -6.92
C GLY A 22 15.05 -12.86 -7.81
N GLY A 23 13.85 -12.54 -7.31
CA GLY A 23 12.81 -11.85 -8.04
C GLY A 23 13.21 -10.43 -8.47
N ASN A 24 12.73 -10.03 -9.66
CA ASN A 24 12.90 -8.69 -10.20
C ASN A 24 11.52 -8.07 -10.41
N TYR A 25 11.25 -6.94 -9.75
CA TYR A 25 9.93 -6.28 -9.75
C TYR A 25 9.83 -5.10 -10.72
N GLY A 26 10.78 -4.99 -11.66
CA GLY A 26 10.61 -4.14 -12.83
C GLY A 26 11.29 -2.78 -12.77
N TRP A 27 11.45 -2.18 -11.59
CA TRP A 27 12.18 -0.91 -11.45
C TRP A 27 13.60 -0.99 -12.05
N PRO A 28 14.10 0.04 -12.75
CA PRO A 28 13.43 1.31 -13.10
C PRO A 28 12.70 1.30 -14.45
N TYR A 29 12.58 0.16 -15.12
CA TYR A 29 12.20 0.10 -16.54
C TYR A 29 10.70 -0.19 -16.76
N CYS A 30 10.04 -0.77 -15.77
CA CYS A 30 8.61 -1.04 -15.77
C CYS A 30 8.03 -0.99 -14.37
N PHE A 31 6.70 -0.89 -14.32
CA PHE A 31 5.88 -0.90 -13.12
C PHE A 31 4.60 -1.71 -13.36
N GLY A 32 3.84 -1.96 -12.30
CA GLY A 32 2.58 -2.68 -12.32
C GLY A 32 2.71 -4.06 -12.95
N ASP A 33 1.72 -4.46 -13.75
CA ASP A 33 1.79 -5.70 -14.52
C ASP A 33 2.69 -5.53 -15.75
N ARG A 34 4.00 -5.42 -15.50
CA ARG A 34 5.07 -5.40 -16.50
C ARG A 34 4.94 -4.29 -17.53
N GLN A 35 4.27 -3.21 -17.18
CA GLN A 35 4.05 -2.07 -18.07
C GLN A 35 5.37 -1.32 -18.23
N ILE A 36 5.80 -1.14 -19.48
CA ILE A 36 6.98 -0.34 -19.80
C ILE A 36 6.77 1.10 -19.36
N ASP A 37 7.79 1.63 -18.70
CA ASP A 37 7.83 3.02 -18.30
C ASP A 37 8.32 3.90 -19.47
N GLU A 38 7.37 4.42 -20.25
CA GLU A 38 7.67 5.24 -21.44
C GLU A 38 8.40 6.55 -21.12
N TYR A 39 8.37 7.00 -19.87
CA TYR A 39 9.06 8.21 -19.42
C TYR A 39 10.52 7.94 -19.05
N ASN A 40 10.92 6.67 -18.92
CA ASN A 40 12.30 6.30 -18.68
C ASN A 40 13.08 6.23 -20.01
N SER A 41 14.05 7.12 -20.17
CA SER A 41 14.94 7.15 -21.35
C SER A 41 16.07 6.12 -21.32
N GLN A 42 16.23 5.39 -20.22
CA GLN A 42 17.24 4.35 -20.06
C GLN A 42 16.76 3.02 -20.62
N THR A 43 17.70 2.22 -21.15
CA THR A 43 17.45 0.85 -21.58
C THR A 43 18.22 -0.12 -20.68
N PRO A 44 17.66 -1.29 -20.34
CA PRO A 44 18.39 -2.33 -19.63
C PRO A 44 19.66 -2.76 -20.38
N ALA A 45 20.72 -3.06 -19.65
CA ALA A 45 21.95 -3.56 -20.26
C ALA A 45 21.74 -4.99 -20.79
N GLY A 46 22.01 -5.21 -22.08
CA GLY A 46 22.02 -6.55 -22.67
C GLY A 46 20.65 -7.09 -23.12
N SER A 47 19.58 -6.30 -23.07
CA SER A 47 18.27 -6.65 -23.62
C SER A 47 17.52 -5.41 -24.11
N THR A 48 16.42 -5.58 -24.83
CA THR A 48 15.46 -4.48 -25.00
C THR A 48 14.64 -4.28 -23.72
N THR A 49 13.97 -3.13 -23.60
CA THR A 49 13.07 -2.86 -22.47
C THR A 49 11.92 -3.86 -22.44
N GLU A 50 11.30 -4.16 -23.60
CA GLU A 50 10.22 -5.14 -23.72
C GLU A 50 10.64 -6.53 -23.21
N GLN A 51 11.84 -6.97 -23.59
CA GLN A 51 12.38 -8.27 -23.16
C GLN A 51 12.63 -8.30 -21.65
N TYR A 52 13.12 -7.19 -21.08
CA TYR A 52 13.35 -7.08 -19.64
C TYR A 52 12.03 -7.13 -18.87
N CYS A 53 11.06 -6.30 -19.24
CA CYS A 53 9.77 -6.19 -18.55
C CYS A 53 8.98 -7.48 -18.62
N ALA A 54 9.07 -8.23 -19.74
CA ALA A 54 8.42 -9.54 -19.86
C ALA A 54 8.94 -10.59 -18.84
N LEU A 55 10.11 -10.38 -18.25
CA LEU A 55 10.75 -11.28 -17.29
C LEU A 55 10.60 -10.85 -15.83
N THR A 56 9.93 -9.73 -15.56
CA THR A 56 9.74 -9.24 -14.19
C THR A 56 8.55 -9.92 -13.52
N GLU A 57 8.52 -9.86 -12.21
CA GLU A 57 7.39 -10.26 -11.39
C GLU A 57 6.35 -9.14 -11.39
N ALA A 58 5.09 -9.52 -11.56
CA ALA A 58 3.97 -8.60 -11.41
C ALA A 58 3.55 -8.53 -9.94
N PRO A 59 2.93 -7.42 -9.52
CA PRO A 59 2.36 -7.30 -8.19
C PRO A 59 1.23 -8.31 -7.99
N ALA A 60 1.08 -8.75 -6.74
CA ALA A 60 -0.01 -9.62 -6.34
C ALA A 60 -1.35 -8.88 -6.36
N ILE A 61 -1.34 -7.59 -6.00
CA ILE A 61 -2.45 -6.65 -6.14
C ILE A 61 -1.90 -5.22 -6.16
N ASN A 62 -2.64 -4.30 -6.79
CA ASN A 62 -2.30 -2.88 -6.85
C ASN A 62 -3.11 -2.08 -5.83
N TYR A 63 -2.53 -1.00 -5.32
CA TYR A 63 -3.26 0.08 -4.67
C TYR A 63 -3.37 1.28 -5.62
N GLN A 64 -4.21 2.24 -5.23
CA GLN A 64 -4.34 3.50 -5.94
C GLN A 64 -3.03 4.27 -5.95
N ALA A 65 -2.62 4.74 -7.13
CA ALA A 65 -1.42 5.55 -7.35
C ALA A 65 -1.30 6.69 -6.32
N HIS A 66 -0.06 6.94 -5.88
CA HIS A 66 0.32 8.00 -4.95
C HIS A 66 -0.21 7.85 -3.51
N SER A 67 -0.88 6.75 -3.16
CA SER A 67 -1.37 6.51 -1.79
C SER A 67 -0.24 6.33 -0.76
N SER A 68 0.99 6.09 -1.22
CA SER A 68 2.21 5.99 -0.40
C SER A 68 2.12 4.94 0.72
N PRO A 69 1.91 3.65 0.42
CA PRO A 69 1.97 2.60 1.43
C PRO A 69 3.35 2.59 2.11
N ILE A 70 3.39 2.64 3.44
CA ILE A 70 4.66 2.76 4.19
C ILE A 70 4.79 1.81 5.39
N GLY A 71 3.69 1.19 5.82
CA GLY A 71 3.68 0.20 6.89
C GLY A 71 2.67 -0.88 6.59
N MET A 72 3.01 -2.13 6.91
CA MET A 72 2.14 -3.29 6.74
C MET A 72 2.31 -4.25 7.91
N VAL A 73 1.21 -4.85 8.37
CA VAL A 73 1.24 -5.93 9.36
C VAL A 73 0.16 -6.95 9.05
N TYR A 74 0.49 -8.24 9.13
CA TYR A 74 -0.51 -9.30 9.12
C TYR A 74 -1.19 -9.39 10.49
N TYR A 75 -2.52 -9.53 10.50
CA TYR A 75 -3.29 -9.68 11.71
C TYR A 75 -3.53 -11.16 12.01
N THR A 76 -2.93 -11.64 13.10
CA THR A 76 -2.99 -13.06 13.50
C THR A 76 -3.50 -13.23 14.93
N ALA A 77 -4.10 -12.18 15.51
CA ALA A 77 -4.67 -12.18 16.84
C ALA A 77 -6.20 -12.36 16.78
N ASP A 78 -6.83 -12.59 17.94
CA ASP A 78 -8.26 -12.93 18.04
C ASP A 78 -9.14 -11.80 18.58
N GLN A 79 -8.63 -10.56 18.64
CA GLN A 79 -9.33 -9.44 19.26
C GLN A 79 -10.30 -8.73 18.30
N PHE A 80 -9.96 -8.65 17.02
CA PHE A 80 -10.89 -8.20 15.96
C PHE A 80 -11.77 -9.38 15.46
N PRO A 81 -12.89 -9.09 14.77
CA PRO A 81 -13.72 -10.11 14.14
C PRO A 81 -12.93 -11.11 13.29
N ALA A 82 -13.44 -12.34 13.17
CA ALA A 82 -12.77 -13.44 12.48
C ALA A 82 -12.40 -13.10 11.02
N ASP A 83 -13.19 -12.24 10.37
CA ASP A 83 -12.96 -11.80 8.99
C ASP A 83 -11.67 -10.99 8.79
N TYR A 84 -11.02 -10.52 9.87
CA TYR A 84 -9.71 -9.87 9.80
C TYR A 84 -8.53 -10.83 10.05
N GLN A 85 -8.79 -12.06 10.49
CA GLN A 85 -7.74 -13.00 10.87
C GLN A 85 -7.06 -13.61 9.65
N GLY A 86 -5.73 -13.53 9.60
CA GLY A 86 -4.92 -13.97 8.47
C GLY A 86 -4.73 -12.91 7.38
N ASP A 87 -5.45 -11.79 7.49
CA ASP A 87 -5.37 -10.67 6.56
C ASP A 87 -4.30 -9.65 6.97
N ALA A 88 -4.15 -8.58 6.20
CA ALA A 88 -3.18 -7.54 6.50
C ALA A 88 -3.79 -6.14 6.59
N PHE A 89 -3.20 -5.30 7.44
CA PHE A 89 -3.44 -3.86 7.45
C PHE A 89 -2.26 -3.14 6.81
N VAL A 90 -2.55 -2.11 6.01
CA VAL A 90 -1.53 -1.28 5.36
C VAL A 90 -1.82 0.19 5.61
N ALA A 91 -0.80 0.91 6.06
CA ALA A 91 -0.84 2.34 6.27
C ALA A 91 -0.52 3.09 4.98
N MET A 92 -1.53 3.81 4.48
CA MET A 92 -1.41 4.69 3.32
C MET A 92 -1.07 6.09 3.80
N ARG A 93 0.21 6.47 3.68
CA ARG A 93 0.73 7.74 4.22
C ARG A 93 0.16 8.98 3.55
N GLY A 94 -0.36 8.82 2.35
CA GLY A 94 -1.04 9.87 1.60
C GLY A 94 -0.16 10.59 0.60
N SER A 95 -0.80 10.97 -0.51
CA SER A 95 -0.21 11.57 -1.69
C SER A 95 0.31 12.99 -1.43
N TRP A 96 1.43 13.32 -2.08
CA TRP A 96 1.93 14.69 -2.15
C TRP A 96 1.95 15.26 -3.59
N ASN A 97 1.88 14.40 -4.61
CA ASN A 97 2.03 14.74 -6.02
C ASN A 97 0.88 14.20 -6.88
N ARG A 98 -0.36 14.51 -6.48
CA ARG A 98 -1.61 14.16 -7.17
C ARG A 98 -2.59 15.32 -7.01
N GLU A 99 -3.36 15.66 -8.04
CA GLU A 99 -4.34 16.76 -7.98
C GLU A 99 -5.47 16.41 -6.99
N ALA A 100 -6.10 15.26 -7.18
CA ALA A 100 -7.02 14.71 -6.20
C ALA A 100 -6.22 13.91 -5.16
N VAL A 101 -6.16 14.36 -3.92
CA VAL A 101 -5.39 13.66 -2.88
C VAL A 101 -5.97 12.27 -2.57
N THR A 102 -5.10 11.31 -2.22
CA THR A 102 -5.48 9.96 -1.79
C THR A 102 -4.54 9.43 -0.70
N GLY A 103 -4.86 8.27 -0.12
CA GLY A 103 -4.24 7.71 1.07
C GLY A 103 -4.81 8.34 2.35
N TYR A 104 -3.95 8.65 3.33
CA TYR A 104 -4.35 9.17 4.64
C TYR A 104 -5.34 8.24 5.37
N LYS A 105 -5.06 6.94 5.31
CA LYS A 105 -5.94 5.88 5.82
C LYS A 105 -5.20 4.59 6.11
N ILE A 106 -5.85 3.73 6.87
CA ILE A 106 -5.49 2.32 6.98
C ILE A 106 -6.42 1.54 6.07
N VAL A 107 -5.85 0.70 5.22
CA VAL A 107 -6.62 -0.25 4.41
C VAL A 107 -6.46 -1.67 4.95
N HIS A 108 -7.48 -2.48 4.73
CA HIS A 108 -7.49 -3.92 4.97
C HIS A 108 -7.27 -4.63 3.62
N VAL A 109 -6.26 -5.49 3.57
CA VAL A 109 -5.99 -6.37 2.43
C VAL A 109 -6.47 -7.75 2.80
N GLN A 110 -7.50 -8.22 2.10
CA GLN A 110 -8.09 -9.54 2.31
C GLN A 110 -7.29 -10.61 1.59
N PHE A 111 -7.03 -11.74 2.25
CA PHE A 111 -6.30 -12.88 1.71
C PHE A 111 -7.18 -14.12 1.63
N ASP A 112 -7.12 -14.82 0.49
CA ASP A 112 -7.64 -16.17 0.34
C ASP A 112 -6.50 -17.10 -0.09
N ASN A 113 -6.31 -18.21 0.64
CA ASN A 113 -5.26 -19.19 0.38
C ASN A 113 -3.85 -18.56 0.17
N GLY A 114 -3.54 -17.52 0.94
CA GLY A 114 -2.26 -16.80 0.88
C GLY A 114 -2.09 -15.88 -0.33
N GLN A 115 -3.16 -15.58 -1.08
CA GLN A 115 -3.19 -14.58 -2.16
C GLN A 115 -4.09 -13.40 -1.75
N PRO A 116 -3.67 -12.14 -1.99
CA PRO A 116 -4.55 -11.00 -1.77
C PRO A 116 -5.67 -11.00 -2.82
N VAL A 117 -6.91 -10.79 -2.40
CA VAL A 117 -8.10 -10.85 -3.27
C VAL A 117 -8.92 -9.58 -3.30
N ALA A 118 -8.85 -8.75 -2.25
CA ALA A 118 -9.56 -7.49 -2.17
C ALA A 118 -8.84 -6.50 -1.24
N ILE A 119 -9.16 -5.23 -1.41
CA ILE A 119 -8.69 -4.13 -0.56
C ILE A 119 -9.90 -3.25 -0.24
N ASP A 120 -10.09 -2.93 1.03
CA ASP A 120 -11.09 -1.98 1.49
C ASP A 120 -10.52 -1.04 2.56
N ASP A 121 -11.25 0.04 2.82
CA ASP A 121 -10.87 1.04 3.81
C ASP A 121 -11.20 0.52 5.22
N PHE A 122 -10.19 0.37 6.08
CA PHE A 122 -10.37 -0.05 7.48
C PHE A 122 -10.61 1.15 8.41
N ILE A 123 -9.74 2.16 8.35
CA ILE A 123 -9.90 3.41 9.08
C ILE A 123 -9.56 4.57 8.17
N THR A 124 -10.46 5.54 8.10
CA THR A 124 -10.28 6.79 7.37
C THR A 124 -10.46 7.98 8.32
N GLY A 125 -10.33 9.18 7.79
CA GLY A 125 -10.66 10.40 8.51
C GLY A 125 -9.48 11.34 8.71
N TRP A 126 -8.24 10.96 8.42
CA TRP A 126 -7.09 11.89 8.48
C TRP A 126 -7.06 12.92 7.35
N LEU A 127 -7.84 12.69 6.30
CA LEU A 127 -8.12 13.65 5.23
C LEU A 127 -9.48 14.30 5.48
N MET A 128 -9.55 15.62 5.40
CA MET A 128 -10.80 16.38 5.51
C MET A 128 -11.75 16.02 4.37
N GLU A 129 -13.07 16.08 4.62
CA GLU A 129 -14.10 15.64 3.65
C GLU A 129 -14.02 16.35 2.29
N ASP A 130 -13.54 17.60 2.26
CA ASP A 130 -13.37 18.38 1.03
C ASP A 130 -12.09 18.04 0.25
N GLY A 131 -11.23 17.16 0.79
CA GLY A 131 -9.97 16.73 0.18
C GLY A 131 -8.89 17.81 0.14
N THR A 132 -9.08 18.96 0.80
CA THR A 132 -8.15 20.09 0.68
C THR A 132 -7.05 20.10 1.74
N GLN A 133 -7.25 19.38 2.85
CA GLN A 133 -6.35 19.36 3.97
C GLN A 133 -6.32 17.99 4.64
N GLN A 134 -5.14 17.61 5.14
CA GLN A 134 -4.92 16.45 6.00
C GLN A 134 -4.51 16.93 7.39
N PHE A 135 -4.95 16.24 8.44
CA PHE A 135 -4.52 16.55 9.82
C PHE A 135 -3.55 15.52 10.40
N GLY A 136 -3.24 14.44 9.70
CA GLY A 136 -2.23 13.48 10.11
C GLY A 136 -1.82 12.52 8.99
N ARG A 137 -0.59 11.99 9.10
CA ARG A 137 -0.02 11.03 8.14
C ARG A 137 0.32 9.74 8.86
N VAL A 138 -0.52 8.74 8.66
CA VAL A 138 -0.30 7.40 9.22
C VAL A 138 0.95 6.75 8.62
N ALA A 139 1.67 5.98 9.43
CA ALA A 139 2.94 5.40 9.04
C ALA A 139 3.12 3.95 9.51
N GLY A 140 3.56 3.76 10.75
CA GLY A 140 3.88 2.45 11.30
C GLY A 140 2.64 1.73 11.83
N LEU A 141 2.67 0.40 11.74
CA LEU A 141 1.64 -0.49 12.27
C LEU A 141 2.28 -1.55 13.17
N ALA A 142 1.60 -1.91 14.25
CA ALA A 142 1.99 -3.03 15.10
C ALA A 142 0.77 -3.67 15.76
N VAL A 143 0.81 -4.98 15.99
CA VAL A 143 -0.21 -5.69 16.77
C VAL A 143 0.34 -5.93 18.18
N LEU A 144 -0.39 -5.47 19.19
CA LEU A 144 -0.04 -5.70 20.60
C LEU A 144 -0.36 -7.14 21.02
N PRO A 145 0.23 -7.63 22.13
CA PRO A 145 -0.06 -8.96 22.65
C PRO A 145 -1.54 -9.21 23.01
N ASP A 146 -2.30 -8.15 23.29
CA ASP A 146 -3.75 -8.21 23.53
C ASP A 146 -4.57 -8.19 22.23
N GLY A 147 -3.92 -8.17 21.07
CA GLY A 147 -4.52 -8.14 19.75
C GLY A 147 -4.99 -6.76 19.29
N ALA A 148 -4.70 -5.67 20.02
CA ALA A 148 -4.98 -4.32 19.56
C ALA A 148 -4.04 -3.91 18.41
N LEU A 149 -4.56 -3.16 17.43
CA LEU A 149 -3.74 -2.55 16.39
C LEU A 149 -3.24 -1.18 16.86
N LEU A 150 -1.93 -0.97 16.81
CA LEU A 150 -1.31 0.34 16.94
C LEU A 150 -1.07 0.95 15.58
N ILE A 151 -1.36 2.24 15.47
CA ILE A 151 -1.10 3.05 14.29
C ILE A 151 -0.28 4.24 14.73
N SER A 152 0.91 4.44 14.15
CA SER A 152 1.64 5.68 14.32
C SER A 152 1.26 6.70 13.27
N GLU A 153 1.26 7.96 13.67
CA GLU A 153 1.00 9.13 12.83
C GLU A 153 2.19 10.09 12.99
N ASP A 154 2.92 10.30 11.90
CA ASP A 154 4.26 10.89 11.95
C ASP A 154 4.29 12.43 11.86
N ALA A 155 3.21 13.08 11.43
CA ALA A 155 3.15 14.53 11.32
C ALA A 155 2.94 15.22 12.67
N ASN A 156 2.22 14.58 13.61
CA ASN A 156 1.98 15.12 14.95
C ASN A 156 2.54 14.26 16.09
N GLY A 157 3.15 13.10 15.79
CA GLY A 157 3.73 12.23 16.80
C GLY A 157 2.69 11.50 17.65
N VAL A 158 1.55 11.14 17.06
CA VAL A 158 0.44 10.46 17.73
C VAL A 158 0.53 8.95 17.53
N ILE A 159 0.18 8.18 18.56
CA ILE A 159 -0.06 6.74 18.46
C ILE A 159 -1.53 6.48 18.78
N TYR A 160 -2.26 5.88 17.84
CA TYR A 160 -3.61 5.39 18.05
C TYR A 160 -3.57 3.93 18.49
N ARG A 161 -4.47 3.55 19.40
CA ARG A 161 -4.74 2.14 19.76
C ARG A 161 -6.16 1.81 19.37
N VAL A 162 -6.31 0.79 18.53
CA VAL A 162 -7.60 0.35 17.99
C VAL A 162 -7.97 -0.99 18.62
N THR A 163 -9.16 -1.04 19.20
CA THR A 163 -9.77 -2.25 19.75
C THR A 163 -11.22 -2.34 19.33
N TYR A 164 -11.66 -3.55 19.00
CA TYR A 164 -13.04 -3.93 18.82
C TYR A 164 -13.68 -4.20 20.18
N THR A 165 -14.83 -3.59 20.46
CA THR A 165 -15.56 -3.76 21.73
C THR A 165 -16.77 -4.67 21.61
N GLY A 166 -17.13 -5.12 20.40
CA GLY A 166 -18.20 -6.09 20.20
C GLY A 166 -19.62 -5.55 20.30
N ASP A 167 -19.79 -4.22 20.33
CA ASP A 167 -21.11 -3.60 20.50
C ASP A 167 -21.67 -3.14 19.14
N ASP A 168 -22.71 -3.86 18.67
CA ASP A 168 -23.81 -3.36 17.84
C ASP A 168 -25.14 -3.91 18.39
#